data_AF-A0A4U9D0X0-F1
#
_entry.id   AF-A0A4U9D0X0-F1
#
_cell.length_a   1.000
_cell.length_b   1.000
_cell.length_c   1.000
_cell.angle_alpha   90.00
_cell.angle_beta   90.00
_cell.angle_gamma   90.00
#
_symmetry.space_group_name_H-M   'P 1'
#
loop_
_entity.id
_entity.type
_entity.pdbx_description
1 polymer ?
#
loop_
_entity_poly.entity_id
_entity_poly.type
_entity_poly.pdbx_seq_one_letter_code
_entity_poly.pdbx_strand_id
1 'polypeptide(L)'
;MTYRSKVATVFLLGFFLDLINMFIASVAFPDMSRALNASVGELTWVSNGYIAGLTLVIPFSAWLAQRFGARRVFLLSLLLFSAAALGAGMADSLSALIFWRALQGMGGGLLIPVGQAMTWQYFRATSGQSSPPR
;
A
#
# COMPACT_ATOMS: atom_id res chain seq x y z
N MET A 1 19.59 -11.20 -15.23
CA MET A 1 18.77 -10.93 -14.02
C MET A 1 18.05 -12.20 -13.59
N THR A 2 18.39 -12.73 -12.41
CA THR A 2 17.75 -13.91 -11.82
C THR A 2 16.29 -13.59 -11.47
N TYR A 3 15.35 -14.55 -11.63
CA TYR A 3 13.91 -14.37 -11.41
C TYR A 3 13.56 -13.70 -10.06
N ARG A 4 14.27 -14.09 -9.00
CA ARG A 4 14.21 -13.49 -7.66
C ARG A 4 14.49 -11.99 -7.61
N SER A 5 15.46 -11.51 -8.39
CA SER A 5 15.78 -10.08 -8.47
C SER A 5 14.66 -9.31 -9.16
N LYS A 6 13.99 -9.90 -10.16
CA LYS A 6 12.82 -9.28 -10.81
C LYS A 6 11.67 -9.10 -9.83
N VAL A 7 11.36 -10.11 -9.02
CA VAL A 7 10.29 -10.04 -8.00
C VAL A 7 10.60 -8.97 -6.95
N ALA A 8 11.83 -8.93 -6.44
CA ALA A 8 12.25 -7.92 -5.47
C ALA A 8 12.16 -6.50 -6.05
N THR A 9 12.59 -6.29 -7.30
CA THR A 9 12.48 -4.98 -7.97
C THR A 9 11.03 -4.55 -8.13
N VAL A 10 10.12 -5.43 -8.55
CA VAL A 10 8.69 -5.11 -8.68
C VAL A 10 8.09 -4.72 -7.33
N PHE A 11 8.42 -5.46 -6.27
CA PHE A 11 7.98 -5.11 -4.91
C PHE A 11 8.51 -3.75 -4.46
N LEU A 12 9.82 -3.49 -4.60
CA LEU A 12 10.43 -2.24 -4.18
C LEU A 12 9.91 -1.04 -4.96
N LEU A 13 9.67 -1.18 -6.27
CA LEU A 13 9.03 -0.15 -7.08
C LEU A 13 7.60 0.12 -6.62
N GLY A 14 6.82 -0.92 -6.34
CA GLY A 14 5.47 -0.77 -5.79
C GLY A 14 5.47 -0.06 -4.43
N PHE A 15 6.38 -0.43 -3.54
CA PHE A 15 6.55 0.21 -2.24
C PHE A 15 6.99 1.68 -2.37
N PHE A 16 7.88 1.98 -3.30
CA PHE A 16 8.29 3.36 -3.58
C PHE A 16 7.12 4.22 -4.09
N LEU A 17 6.31 3.68 -4.99
CA LEU A 17 5.10 4.35 -5.47
C LEU A 17 4.09 4.61 -4.34
N ASP A 18 3.96 3.67 -3.40
CA ASP A 18 3.11 3.82 -2.22
C ASP A 18 3.56 4.99 -1.33
N LEU A 19 4.87 5.10 -1.09
CA LEU A 19 5.45 6.21 -0.34
C LEU A 19 5.24 7.56 -1.04
N ILE A 20 5.44 7.64 -2.35
CA ILE A 20 5.16 8.87 -3.11
C ILE A 20 3.69 9.27 -2.93
N ASN A 21 2.77 8.32 -3.07
CA ASN A 21 1.33 8.58 -2.92
C ASN A 21 0.97 9.09 -1.51
N MET A 22 1.69 8.64 -0.49
CA MET A 22 1.52 9.12 0.88
C MET A 22 1.97 10.57 1.05
N PHE A 23 3.11 10.97 0.48
CA PHE A 23 3.68 12.31 0.68
C PHE A 23 3.16 13.38 -0.29
N ILE A 24 2.74 13.00 -1.51
CA ILE A 24 2.30 13.95 -2.53
C ILE A 24 1.06 14.75 -2.11
N ALA A 25 0.21 14.17 -1.25
CA ALA A 25 -0.95 14.84 -0.69
C ALA A 25 -0.56 16.13 0.04
N SER A 26 0.45 16.03 0.92
CA SER A 26 0.90 17.14 1.75
C SER A 26 1.45 18.30 0.94
N VAL A 27 2.09 18.01 -0.20
CA VAL A 27 2.57 19.04 -1.14
C VAL A 27 1.40 19.73 -1.85
N ALA A 28 0.33 18.98 -2.15
CA ALA A 28 -0.86 19.48 -2.85
C ALA A 28 -1.88 20.16 -1.93
N PHE A 29 -1.69 20.19 -0.61
CA PHE A 29 -2.65 20.81 0.32
C PHE A 29 -3.04 22.26 -0.02
N PRO A 30 -2.13 23.16 -0.44
CA PRO A 30 -2.51 24.51 -0.82
C PRO A 30 -3.46 24.57 -2.03
N ASP A 31 -3.31 23.64 -2.97
CA ASP A 31 -4.17 23.55 -4.15
C ASP A 31 -5.52 22.90 -3.78
N MET A 32 -5.50 21.84 -2.97
CA MET A 32 -6.70 21.19 -2.44
C MET A 32 -7.53 22.15 -1.58
N SER A 33 -6.89 22.99 -0.78
CA SER A 33 -7.55 24.00 0.07
C SER A 33 -8.35 24.99 -0.76
N ARG A 34 -7.77 25.46 -1.87
CA ARG A 34 -8.44 26.35 -2.82
C ARG A 34 -9.57 25.67 -3.58
N ALA A 35 -9.37 24.42 -4.01
CA ALA A 35 -10.35 23.68 -4.80
C ALA A 35 -11.57 23.22 -3.97
N LEU A 36 -11.34 22.79 -2.73
CA LEU A 36 -12.37 22.23 -1.83
C LEU A 36 -12.90 23.26 -0.82
N ASN A 37 -12.38 24.49 -0.83
CA ASN A 37 -12.68 25.56 0.12
C ASN A 37 -12.56 25.09 1.58
N ALA A 38 -11.51 24.31 1.88
CA ALA A 38 -11.26 23.68 3.17
C ALA A 38 -9.99 24.22 3.82
N SER A 39 -9.95 24.27 5.15
CA SER A 39 -8.76 24.69 5.89
C SER A 39 -7.64 23.65 5.82
N VAL A 40 -6.39 24.09 5.99
CA VAL A 40 -5.23 23.17 6.05
C VAL A 40 -5.37 22.18 7.21
N GLY A 41 -5.95 22.60 8.33
CA GLY A 41 -6.23 21.74 9.47
C GLY A 41 -7.17 20.58 9.10
N GLU A 42 -8.24 20.87 8.35
CA GLU A 42 -9.16 19.86 7.86
C GLU A 42 -8.51 18.92 6.83
N LEU A 43 -7.65 19.45 5.96
CA LEU A 43 -6.90 18.65 4.98
C LEU A 43 -5.90 17.68 5.61
N THR A 44 -5.42 17.93 6.84
CA THR A 44 -4.55 16.95 7.52
C THR A 44 -5.22 15.59 7.70
N TRP A 45 -6.56 15.54 7.76
CA TRP A 45 -7.32 14.30 7.81
C TRP A 45 -7.21 13.45 6.56
N VAL A 46 -6.83 14.03 5.40
CA VAL A 46 -6.54 13.29 4.17
C VAL A 46 -5.35 12.34 4.39
N SER A 47 -4.27 12.83 5.00
CA SER A 47 -3.09 12.03 5.31
C SER A 47 -3.32 11.13 6.53
N ASN A 48 -3.97 11.62 7.58
CA ASN A 48 -4.28 10.81 8.76
C ASN A 48 -5.23 9.66 8.44
N GLY A 49 -6.21 9.88 7.56
CA GLY A 49 -7.13 8.84 7.11
C GLY A 49 -6.39 7.71 6.39
N TYR A 50 -5.46 8.05 5.50
CA TYR A 50 -4.58 7.07 4.85
C TYR A 50 -3.78 6.24 5.87
N ILE A 51 -3.09 6.92 6.80
CA ILE A 51 -2.28 6.24 7.84
C ILE A 51 -3.17 5.38 8.75
N ALA A 52 -4.36 5.86 9.12
CA ALA A 52 -5.31 5.11 9.94
C ALA A 52 -5.76 3.82 9.24
N GLY A 53 -6.11 3.90 7.95
CA GLY A 53 -6.48 2.72 7.15
C GLY A 53 -5.34 1.71 7.03
N LEU A 54 -4.12 2.19 6.78
CA LEU A 54 -2.90 1.37 6.80
C LEU A 54 -2.73 0.66 8.15
N THR A 55 -2.74 1.42 9.23
CA THR A 55 -2.50 0.94 10.60
C THR A 55 -3.53 -0.11 11.01
N LEU A 56 -4.79 0.09 10.61
CA LEU A 56 -5.88 -0.82 10.92
C LEU A 56 -5.66 -2.19 10.29
N VAL A 57 -5.17 -2.27 9.05
CA VAL A 57 -5.17 -3.51 8.26
C VAL A 57 -3.86 -4.31 8.39
N ILE A 58 -2.74 -3.65 8.71
CA ILE A 58 -1.44 -4.32 8.89
C ILE A 58 -1.51 -5.56 9.82
N PRO A 59 -2.13 -5.51 11.02
CA PRO A 59 -2.21 -6.67 11.92
C PRO A 59 -2.96 -7.87 11.29
N PHE A 60 -3.95 -7.59 10.44
CA PHE A 60 -4.76 -8.63 9.80
C PHE A 60 -4.08 -9.25 8.57
N SER A 61 -3.01 -8.63 8.06
CA SER A 61 -2.31 -9.07 6.86
C SER A 61 -1.85 -10.54 6.94
N ALA A 62 -1.31 -10.96 8.08
CA ALA A 62 -0.86 -12.34 8.30
C ALA A 62 -2.02 -13.34 8.25
N TRP A 63 -3.13 -13.02 8.92
CA TRP A 63 -4.33 -13.86 8.94
C TRP A 63 -4.98 -13.95 7.56
N LEU A 64 -5.14 -12.81 6.86
CA LEU A 64 -5.66 -12.75 5.49
C LEU A 64 -4.80 -13.58 4.53
N ALA A 65 -3.47 -13.44 4.62
CA ALA A 65 -2.54 -14.17 3.76
C ALA A 65 -2.56 -15.68 4.02
N GLN A 66 -2.73 -16.11 5.27
CA GLN A 66 -2.89 -17.53 5.61
C GLN A 66 -4.24 -18.08 5.13
N ARG A 67 -5.32 -17.31 5.26
CA ARG A 67 -6.69 -17.77 4.93
C ARG A 67 -6.97 -17.79 3.43
N PHE A 68 -6.57 -16.76 2.70
CA PHE A 68 -6.90 -16.56 1.29
C PHE A 68 -5.72 -16.79 0.34
N GLY A 69 -4.50 -16.91 0.88
CA GLY A 69 -3.26 -17.06 0.13
C GLY A 69 -2.61 -15.70 -0.21
N ALA A 70 -1.32 -15.58 0.07
CA ALA A 70 -0.55 -14.34 -0.08
C ALA A 70 -0.67 -13.69 -1.46
N ARG A 71 -0.61 -14.47 -2.54
CA ARG A 71 -0.73 -13.94 -3.92
C ARG A 71 -2.09 -13.30 -4.19
N ARG A 72 -3.18 -13.90 -3.71
CA ARG A 72 -4.54 -13.36 -3.94
C ARG A 72 -4.75 -12.09 -3.11
N VAL A 73 -4.32 -12.10 -1.86
CA VAL A 73 -4.38 -10.91 -0.98
C VAL A 73 -3.58 -9.76 -1.56
N PHE A 74 -2.37 -10.02 -2.07
CA PHE A 74 -1.55 -9.00 -2.73
C PHE A 74 -2.26 -8.36 -3.93
N LEU A 75 -2.85 -9.17 -4.82
CA LEU A 75 -3.56 -8.65 -5.99
C LEU A 75 -4.83 -7.88 -5.62
N LEU A 76 -5.60 -8.35 -4.64
CA LEU A 76 -6.79 -7.65 -4.13
C LEU A 76 -6.43 -6.30 -3.50
N SER A 77 -5.35 -6.29 -2.71
CA SER A 77 -4.80 -5.09 -2.10
C SER A 77 -4.35 -4.06 -3.15
N LEU A 78 -3.68 -4.51 -4.22
CA LEU A 78 -3.27 -3.65 -5.33
C LEU A 78 -4.47 -3.09 -6.11
N LEU A 79 -5.49 -3.90 -6.36
CA LEU A 79 -6.74 -3.47 -7.00
C LEU A 79 -7.46 -2.44 -6.14
N LEU A 80 -7.58 -2.69 -4.84
CA LEU A 80 -8.22 -1.77 -3.89
C LEU A 80 -7.47 -0.43 -3.85
N PHE A 81 -6.14 -0.48 -3.75
CA PHE A 81 -5.30 0.71 -3.75
C PHE A 81 -5.49 1.54 -5.04
N SER A 82 -5.50 0.87 -6.19
CA SER A 82 -5.65 1.54 -7.50
C SER A 82 -7.04 2.14 -7.68
N ALA A 83 -8.10 1.41 -7.32
CA ALA A 83 -9.48 1.90 -7.41
C ALA A 83 -9.72 3.07 -6.45
N ALA A 84 -9.20 2.99 -5.23
CA ALA A 84 -9.30 4.05 -4.25
C ALA A 84 -8.49 5.30 -4.67
N ALA A 85 -7.34 5.12 -5.33
CA ALA A 85 -6.55 6.23 -5.90
C ALA A 85 -7.37 7.01 -6.95
N LEU A 86 -8.04 6.30 -7.85
CA LEU A 86 -8.91 6.91 -8.85
C LEU A 86 -10.09 7.63 -8.20
N GLY A 87 -10.73 7.01 -7.20
CA GLY A 87 -11.81 7.63 -6.44
C GLY A 87 -11.38 8.91 -5.71
N ALA A 88 -10.17 8.92 -5.14
CA ALA A 88 -9.60 10.12 -4.52
C ALA A 88 -9.33 11.24 -5.54
N GLY A 89 -8.89 10.90 -6.75
CA GLY A 89 -8.68 11.87 -7.83
C GLY A 89 -9.97 12.47 -8.40
N MET A 90 -11.10 11.80 -8.21
CA MET A 90 -12.44 12.24 -8.63
C MET A 90 -13.29 12.79 -7.47
N ALA A 91 -12.69 13.03 -6.31
CA ALA A 91 -13.44 13.46 -5.13
C ALA A 91 -13.75 14.97 -5.18
N ASP A 92 -15.04 15.31 -5.20
CA ASP A 92 -15.53 16.70 -5.21
C ASP A 92 -15.74 17.29 -3.81
N SER A 93 -15.49 16.51 -2.74
CA SER A 93 -15.64 16.95 -1.37
C SER A 93 -14.54 16.41 -0.47
N LEU A 94 -14.23 17.15 0.60
CA LEU A 94 -13.21 16.75 1.57
C LEU A 94 -13.55 15.40 2.23
N SER A 95 -14.81 15.18 2.61
CA SER A 95 -15.23 13.93 3.25
C SER A 95 -15.09 12.73 2.32
N ALA A 96 -15.45 12.88 1.04
CA ALA A 96 -15.23 11.85 0.04
C ALA A 96 -13.74 11.57 -0.17
N LEU A 97 -12.91 12.61 -0.24
CA LEU A 97 -11.46 12.48 -0.36
C LEU A 97 -10.85 11.71 0.82
N ILE A 98 -11.24 12.04 2.06
CA ILE A 98 -10.79 11.35 3.28
C ILE A 98 -11.22 9.88 3.25
N PHE A 99 -12.47 9.60 2.86
CA PHE A 99 -12.98 8.23 2.74
C PHE A 99 -12.16 7.40 1.76
N TRP A 100 -11.95 7.91 0.54
CA TRP A 100 -11.15 7.23 -0.47
C TRP A 100 -9.70 7.04 -0.02
N ARG A 101 -9.13 8.00 0.70
CA ARG A 101 -7.78 7.90 1.26
C ARG A 101 -7.66 6.85 2.35
N ALA A 102 -8.65 6.74 3.22
CA ALA A 102 -8.69 5.67 4.22
C ALA A 102 -8.75 4.29 3.54
N LEU A 103 -9.61 4.13 2.53
CA LEU A 103 -9.71 2.89 1.76
C LEU A 103 -8.42 2.58 0.98
N GLN A 104 -7.77 3.60 0.44
CA GLN A 104 -6.48 3.47 -0.23
C GLN A 104 -5.40 3.00 0.76
N GLY A 105 -5.37 3.56 1.97
CA GLY A 105 -4.46 3.17 3.05
C GLY A 105 -4.65 1.71 3.47
N MET A 106 -5.89 1.23 3.54
CA MET A 106 -6.19 -0.19 3.77
C MET A 106 -5.60 -1.08 2.68
N GLY A 107 -5.69 -0.64 1.42
CA GLY A 107 -5.03 -1.29 0.28
C GLY A 107 -3.50 -1.31 0.44
N GLY A 108 -2.86 -0.16 0.64
CA GLY A 108 -1.41 -0.01 0.77
C GLY A 108 -0.81 -0.76 1.97
N GLY A 109 -1.51 -0.75 3.11
CA GLY A 109 -1.09 -1.43 4.34
C GLY A 109 -0.99 -2.95 4.20
N LEU A 110 -1.70 -3.57 3.26
CA LEU A 110 -1.55 -5.00 2.94
C LEU A 110 -0.38 -5.29 1.99
N LEU A 111 -0.04 -4.36 1.08
CA LEU A 111 1.02 -4.56 0.09
C LEU A 111 2.37 -4.79 0.75
N ILE A 112 2.66 -4.04 1.82
CA ILE A 112 3.96 -4.06 2.51
C ILE A 112 4.24 -5.44 3.16
N PRO A 113 3.47 -5.90 4.16
CA PRO A 113 3.76 -7.15 4.87
C PRO A 113 3.61 -8.38 3.96
N VAL A 114 2.62 -8.39 3.07
CA VAL A 114 2.38 -9.52 2.16
C VAL A 114 3.48 -9.59 1.11
N GLY A 115 3.88 -8.45 0.53
CA GLY A 115 4.97 -8.39 -0.45
C GLY A 115 6.32 -8.78 0.15
N GLN A 116 6.61 -8.34 1.38
CA GLN A 116 7.79 -8.78 2.13
C GLN A 116 7.78 -10.29 2.39
N ALA A 117 6.66 -10.83 2.88
CA ALA A 117 6.53 -12.26 3.16
C ALA A 117 6.70 -13.12 1.90
N MET A 118 6.11 -12.72 0.77
CA MET A 118 6.27 -13.40 -0.52
C MET A 118 7.73 -13.38 -0.98
N THR A 119 8.38 -12.21 -0.92
CA THR A 119 9.78 -12.06 -1.33
C THR A 119 10.70 -12.93 -0.45
N TRP A 120 10.49 -12.93 0.86
CA TRP A 120 11.26 -13.73 1.82
C TRP A 120 11.22 -15.23 1.52
N GLN A 121 10.07 -15.77 1.12
CA GLN A 121 9.93 -17.19 0.74
C GLN A 121 10.81 -17.56 -0.47
N TYR A 122 10.90 -16.69 -1.48
CA TYR A 122 11.73 -16.92 -2.65
C TYR A 122 13.24 -16.90 -2.35
N PHE A 123 13.68 -16.09 -1.38
CA PHE A 123 15.09 -16.05 -0.98
C PHE A 123 15.46 -17.18 -0.01
N ARG A 124 14.58 -17.59 0.92
CA ARG A 124 14.80 -18.74 1.82
C ARG A 124 14.87 -20.09 1.11
N ALA A 125 14.10 -20.30 0.05
CA ALA A 125 14.05 -21.59 -0.65
C ALA A 125 15.40 -22.03 -1.26
N THR A 126 16.40 -21.14 -1.34
CA THR A 126 17.70 -21.46 -1.97
C THR A 126 18.83 -21.67 -0.96
N SER A 127 18.72 -21.14 0.26
CA SER A 127 19.76 -21.31 1.29
C SER A 127 19.77 -22.70 1.93
N GLY A 128 18.78 -23.57 1.61
CA GLY A 128 18.70 -24.95 2.09
C GLY A 128 19.32 -26.00 1.16
N GLN A 129 19.92 -25.61 0.03
CA GLN A 129 20.51 -26.54 -0.95
C GLN A 129 22.05 -26.62 -0.93
N SER A 130 22.71 -26.10 0.11
CA SER A 130 24.17 -26.05 0.21
C SER A 130 24.79 -26.96 1.30
N SER A 131 24.20 -28.12 1.57
CA SER A 131 24.90 -29.18 2.31
C SER A 131 25.39 -30.24 1.33
N PRO A 132 26.70 -30.30 1.02
CA PRO A 132 27.25 -31.42 0.27
C PRO A 132 27.09 -32.71 1.11
N PRO A 133 26.76 -33.86 0.49
CA PRO A 133 26.80 -35.14 1.18
C PRO A 133 28.23 -35.38 1.67
N ARG A 134 28.40 -35.63 2.97
CA ARG A 134 29.60 -36.23 3.54
C ARG A 134 29.36 -37.72 3.71
#